data_AF-A0A952D7N2-F1
#
_entry.id   AF-A0A952D7N2-F1
#
_cell.length_a   1.000
_cell.length_b   1.000
_cell.length_c   1.000
_cell.angle_alpha   90.00
_cell.angle_beta   90.00
_cell.angle_gamma   90.00
#
_symmetry.space_group_name_H-M   'P 1'
#
loop_
_entity.id
_entity.type
_entity.pdbx_description
1 polymer ?
#
loop_
_entity_poly.entity_id
_entity_poly.type
_entity_poly.pdbx_seq_one_letter_code
_entity_poly.pdbx_strand_id
1 'polypeptide(L)'
;GAWKPYVPERGAIYPDGELGQSLRTVARLIRADLGLRLAAVDYGGWDTHEGQTYSFAPRVEHLSRSLAAFANDLHAYEDRLCVVVMSEFGRRVRANQSQGTDHGHGNAMMVMGGGVAGGRIMGEWPGLATEQLDQRADLAITTDYRAVLSEVASAHLGVRDVSKVFPGFKAKPLGLIG
;
A
#
# COMPACT_ATOMS: atom_id res chain seq x y z
N GLY A 1 27.37 25.45 -4.53
CA GLY A 1 26.12 25.91 -5.19
C GLY A 1 24.98 25.80 -4.21
N ALA A 2 24.10 26.80 -4.14
CA ALA A 2 22.97 26.79 -3.21
C ALA A 2 22.01 25.64 -3.56
N TRP A 3 21.64 24.84 -2.56
CA TRP A 3 20.60 23.82 -2.70
C TRP A 3 19.29 24.50 -3.10
N LYS A 4 18.77 24.17 -4.29
CA LYS A 4 17.43 24.63 -4.68
C LYS A 4 16.39 23.87 -3.85
N PRO A 5 15.38 24.56 -3.29
CA PRO A 5 14.25 23.91 -2.64
C PRO A 5 13.54 22.97 -3.61
N TYR A 6 13.09 21.82 -3.12
CA TYR A 6 12.28 20.90 -3.89
C TYR A 6 10.87 21.48 -4.09
N VAL A 7 10.50 21.70 -5.35
CA VAL A 7 9.17 22.20 -5.74
C VAL A 7 8.42 21.06 -6.41
N PRO A 8 7.30 20.58 -5.82
CA PRO A 8 6.45 19.58 -6.45
C PRO A 8 5.91 20.04 -7.80
N GLU A 9 5.75 19.12 -8.74
CA GLU A 9 5.21 19.38 -10.07
C GLU A 9 3.67 19.27 -10.11
N ARG A 10 3.07 19.75 -11.21
CA ARG A 10 1.63 19.68 -11.51
C ARG A 10 0.71 20.22 -10.39
N GLY A 11 1.21 21.14 -9.57
CA GLY A 11 0.45 21.69 -8.44
C GLY A 11 0.20 20.69 -7.32
N ALA A 12 1.02 19.63 -7.19
CA ALA A 12 0.91 18.68 -6.09
C ALA A 12 1.13 19.37 -4.73
N ILE A 13 0.18 19.17 -3.82
CA ILE A 13 0.23 19.68 -2.44
C ILE A 13 0.26 18.49 -1.50
N TYR A 14 1.43 18.22 -0.93
CA TYR A 14 1.56 17.22 0.12
C TYR A 14 0.92 17.75 1.41
N PRO A 15 0.04 16.99 2.07
CA PRO A 15 -0.50 17.38 3.36
C PRO A 15 0.61 17.42 4.42
N ASP A 16 0.44 18.26 5.43
CA ASP A 16 1.29 18.22 6.62
C ASP A 16 1.16 16.87 7.35
N GLY A 17 2.23 16.43 8.02
CA GLY A 17 2.29 15.15 8.73
C GLY A 17 3.26 14.15 8.11
N GLU A 18 3.49 13.06 8.84
CA GLU A 18 4.61 12.13 8.61
C GLU A 18 4.62 11.52 7.21
N LEU A 19 3.49 11.00 6.74
CA LEU A 19 3.41 10.35 5.45
C LEU A 19 3.61 11.34 4.29
N GLY A 20 2.96 12.51 4.34
CA GLY A 20 3.09 13.53 3.30
C GLY A 20 4.52 14.04 3.16
N GLN A 21 5.21 14.28 4.28
CA GLN A 21 6.61 14.71 4.30
C GLN A 21 7.57 13.60 3.83
N SER A 22 7.31 12.35 4.22
CA SER A 22 8.09 11.18 3.79
C SER A 22 7.97 10.97 2.28
N LEU A 23 6.75 10.97 1.74
CA LEU A 23 6.52 10.82 0.30
C LEU A 23 7.10 11.99 -0.51
N ARG A 24 7.03 13.23 0.00
CA ARG A 24 7.71 14.37 -0.63
C ARG A 24 9.23 14.19 -0.68
N THR A 25 9.81 13.61 0.37
CA THR A 25 11.25 13.31 0.43
C THR A 25 11.61 12.22 -0.58
N VAL A 26 10.82 11.15 -0.67
CA VAL A 26 11.00 10.10 -1.68
C VAL A 26 10.89 10.67 -3.10
N ALA A 27 9.90 11.53 -3.37
CA ALA A 27 9.73 12.17 -4.68
C ALA A 27 10.95 13.03 -5.07
N ARG A 28 11.53 13.75 -4.10
CA ARG A 28 12.79 14.47 -4.29
C ARG A 28 13.94 13.55 -4.66
N LEU A 29 14.09 12.40 -4.00
CA LEU A 29 15.15 11.43 -4.31
C LEU A 29 14.97 10.82 -5.70
N ILE A 30 13.73 10.52 -6.09
CA ILE A 30 13.40 10.02 -7.44
C ILE A 30 13.78 11.05 -8.50
N ARG A 31 13.37 12.32 -8.33
CA ARG A 31 13.68 13.41 -9.28
C ARG A 31 15.15 13.81 -9.30
N ALA A 32 15.89 13.53 -8.24
CA ALA A 32 17.34 13.70 -8.21
C ALA A 32 18.09 12.56 -8.95
N ASP A 33 17.38 11.53 -9.40
CA ASP A 33 17.90 10.38 -10.16
C ASP A 33 19.12 9.70 -9.50
N LEU A 34 19.07 9.56 -8.17
CA LEU A 34 20.17 9.02 -7.36
C LEU A 34 20.28 7.48 -7.40
N GLY A 35 19.64 6.83 -8.38
CA GLY A 35 19.61 5.36 -8.50
C GLY A 35 18.75 4.65 -7.45
N LEU A 36 17.75 5.33 -6.88
CA LEU A 36 16.79 4.73 -5.96
C LEU A 36 16.02 3.60 -6.65
N ARG A 37 16.06 2.39 -6.08
CA ARG A 37 15.34 1.21 -6.59
C ARG A 37 14.17 0.75 -5.71
N LEU A 38 14.25 1.02 -4.41
CA LEU A 38 13.24 0.64 -3.43
C LEU A 38 13.27 1.66 -2.28
N ALA A 39 12.10 2.09 -1.85
CA ALA A 39 11.92 2.89 -0.66
C ALA A 39 10.81 2.26 0.20
N ALA A 40 11.01 2.22 1.51
CA ALA A 40 10.01 1.85 2.49
C ALA A 40 9.65 3.09 3.31
N VAL A 41 8.37 3.31 3.53
CA VAL A 41 7.84 4.41 4.33
C VAL A 41 6.82 3.84 5.30
N ASP A 42 7.08 4.00 6.59
CA ASP A 42 6.15 3.61 7.63
C ASP A 42 5.10 4.71 7.83
N TYR A 43 3.85 4.30 8.01
CA TYR A 43 2.76 5.21 8.36
C TYR A 43 1.98 4.63 9.54
N GLY A 44 2.24 5.15 10.73
CA GLY A 44 1.69 4.62 11.98
C GLY A 44 0.27 5.08 12.31
N GLY A 45 -0.21 4.66 13.49
CA GLY A 45 -1.51 5.06 14.05
C GLY A 45 -2.69 4.17 13.67
N TRP A 46 -2.46 3.06 12.95
CA TRP A 46 -3.52 2.12 12.55
C TRP A 46 -3.89 1.12 13.63
N ASP A 47 -3.02 0.92 14.64
CA ASP A 47 -3.22 -0.02 15.74
C ASP A 47 -4.09 0.56 16.87
N THR A 48 -5.37 0.76 16.56
CA THR A 48 -6.39 1.20 17.50
C THR A 48 -7.22 0.02 18.05
N HIS A 49 -7.38 -0.11 19.36
CA HIS A 49 -8.25 -1.15 19.95
C HIS A 49 -9.66 -0.65 20.27
N GLU A 50 -9.89 0.65 20.11
CA GLU A 50 -11.15 1.35 20.33
C GLU A 50 -11.18 2.65 19.51
N GLY A 51 -12.34 3.31 19.44
CA GLY A 51 -12.46 4.63 18.81
C GLY A 51 -12.17 4.66 17.30
N GLN A 52 -12.35 3.55 16.60
CA GLN A 52 -12.11 3.44 15.16
C GLN A 52 -12.95 4.44 14.36
N THR A 53 -14.21 4.67 14.76
CA THR A 53 -15.11 5.65 14.13
C THR A 53 -14.54 7.06 14.08
N TYR A 54 -13.73 7.44 15.07
CA TYR A 54 -13.10 8.77 15.13
C TYR A 54 -11.76 8.82 14.43
N SER A 55 -11.00 7.72 14.49
CA SER A 55 -9.59 7.70 14.08
C SER A 55 -9.38 7.20 12.65
N PHE A 56 -10.27 6.37 12.12
CA PHE A 56 -10.07 5.72 10.82
C PHE A 56 -10.23 6.69 9.66
N ALA A 57 -11.33 7.46 9.62
CA ALA A 57 -11.63 8.36 8.50
C ALA A 57 -10.52 9.43 8.29
N PRO A 58 -10.03 10.15 9.32
CA PRO A 58 -8.93 11.10 9.12
C PRO A 58 -7.63 10.45 8.63
N ARG A 59 -7.32 9.21 9.05
CA ARG A 59 -6.12 8.49 8.59
C ARG A 59 -6.22 8.06 7.15
N VAL A 60 -7.38 7.53 6.74
CA VAL A 60 -7.61 7.17 5.34
C VAL A 60 -7.63 8.41 4.44
N GLU A 61 -8.16 9.53 4.92
CA GLU A 61 -8.07 10.81 4.20
C GLU A 61 -6.62 11.24 4.01
N HIS A 62 -5.81 11.22 5.07
CA HIS A 62 -4.40 11.61 5.02
C HIS A 62 -3.58 10.70 4.11
N LEU A 63 -3.79 9.37 4.19
CA LEU A 63 -3.23 8.39 3.26
C LEU A 63 -3.58 8.73 1.81
N SER A 64 -4.88 8.93 1.53
CA SER A 64 -5.38 9.19 0.18
C SER A 64 -4.81 10.48 -0.39
N ARG A 65 -4.79 11.57 0.40
CA ARG A 65 -4.23 12.86 -0.03
C ARG A 65 -2.72 12.81 -0.26
N SER A 66 -2.00 12.08 0.60
CA SER A 66 -0.55 11.92 0.47
C SER A 66 -0.18 11.14 -0.80
N LEU A 67 -0.90 10.05 -1.09
CA LEU A 67 -0.68 9.25 -2.30
C LEU A 67 -1.10 10.00 -3.57
N ALA A 68 -2.21 10.73 -3.54
CA ALA A 68 -2.65 11.56 -4.67
C ALA A 68 -1.63 12.66 -4.98
N ALA A 69 -1.10 13.33 -3.95
CA ALA A 69 -0.02 14.31 -4.13
C ALA A 69 1.24 13.67 -4.72
N PHE A 70 1.63 12.49 -4.22
CA PHE A 70 2.79 11.75 -4.70
C PHE A 70 2.66 11.33 -6.17
N ALA A 71 1.52 10.77 -6.57
CA ALA A 71 1.26 10.42 -7.96
C ALA A 71 1.26 11.64 -8.88
N ASN A 72 0.67 12.76 -8.43
CA ASN A 72 0.61 13.97 -9.24
C ASN A 72 2.00 14.61 -9.43
N ASP A 73 2.81 14.68 -8.37
CA ASP A 73 4.17 15.21 -8.41
C ASP A 73 5.08 14.38 -9.33
N LEU A 74 4.89 13.05 -9.33
CA LEU A 74 5.73 12.13 -10.07
C LEU A 74 5.10 11.60 -11.36
N HIS A 75 4.09 12.27 -11.90
CA HIS A 75 3.40 11.82 -13.12
C HIS A 75 4.37 11.57 -14.29
N ALA A 76 5.39 12.41 -14.47
CA ALA A 76 6.41 12.22 -15.51
C ALA A 76 7.31 10.97 -15.31
N TYR A 77 7.20 10.31 -14.17
CA TYR A 77 7.96 9.11 -13.79
C TYR A 77 7.04 7.89 -13.60
N GLU A 78 5.74 7.99 -13.90
CA GLU A 78 4.74 6.98 -13.54
C GLU A 78 5.06 5.58 -14.10
N ASP A 79 5.63 5.49 -15.30
CA ASP A 79 6.07 4.24 -15.93
C ASP A 79 7.21 3.54 -15.16
N ARG A 80 7.97 4.30 -14.37
CA ARG A 80 9.09 3.80 -13.56
C ARG A 80 8.72 3.64 -12.07
N LEU A 81 7.45 3.79 -11.71
CA LEU A 81 7.00 3.77 -10.32
C LEU A 81 5.94 2.72 -10.10
N CYS A 82 6.13 1.93 -9.04
CA CYS A 82 5.12 1.05 -8.48
C CYS A 82 5.09 1.27 -6.96
N VAL A 83 3.96 1.74 -6.43
CA VAL A 83 3.73 1.91 -5.01
C VAL A 83 2.83 0.78 -4.54
N VAL A 84 3.24 0.09 -3.48
CA VAL A 84 2.44 -0.92 -2.80
C VAL A 84 2.15 -0.41 -1.39
N VAL A 85 0.87 -0.30 -1.04
CA VAL A 85 0.41 -0.02 0.31
C VAL A 85 -0.11 -1.32 0.90
N MET A 86 0.42 -1.71 2.05
CA MET A 86 0.04 -2.93 2.76
C MET A 86 0.09 -2.69 4.26
N SER A 87 -0.55 -3.58 5.01
CA SER A 87 -0.50 -3.62 6.48
C SER A 87 -0.09 -5.00 6.95
N GLU A 88 0.52 -5.08 8.13
CA GLU A 88 0.93 -6.34 8.76
C GLU A 88 -0.25 -7.11 9.37
N PHE A 89 -1.37 -6.42 9.64
CA PHE A 89 -2.57 -7.01 10.24
C PHE A 89 -3.86 -6.59 9.51
N GLY A 90 -4.91 -7.38 9.74
CA GLY A 90 -6.31 -7.07 9.48
C GLY A 90 -7.07 -6.75 10.75
N ARG A 91 -8.39 -6.62 10.65
CA ARG A 91 -9.27 -6.39 11.81
C ARG A 91 -10.32 -7.46 11.91
N ARG A 92 -10.63 -7.86 13.15
CA ARG A 92 -11.79 -8.70 13.42
C ARG A 92 -13.07 -7.99 13.03
N VAL A 93 -14.03 -8.73 12.50
CA VAL A 93 -15.36 -8.19 12.18
C VAL A 93 -16.17 -7.95 13.46
N ARG A 94 -15.95 -8.77 14.48
CA ARG A 94 -16.66 -8.68 15.76
C ARG A 94 -16.01 -7.66 16.69
N ALA A 95 -16.85 -6.90 17.40
CA ALA A 95 -16.40 -5.97 18.40
C ALA A 95 -15.77 -6.67 19.62
N ASN A 96 -14.76 -6.02 20.21
CA ASN A 96 -14.15 -6.42 21.48
C ASN A 96 -14.92 -5.80 22.68
N GLN A 97 -14.45 -6.05 23.90
CA GLN A 97 -15.10 -5.58 25.13
C GLN A 97 -15.12 -4.04 25.27
N SER A 98 -14.21 -3.35 24.59
CA SER A 98 -14.11 -1.88 24.57
C SER A 98 -14.94 -1.24 23.45
N GLN A 99 -15.83 -1.99 22.79
CA GLN A 99 -16.61 -1.52 21.62
C GLN A 99 -15.72 -1.10 20.42
N GLY A 100 -14.48 -1.59 20.36
CA GLY A 100 -13.61 -1.49 19.20
C GLY A 100 -13.38 -2.84 18.54
N THR A 101 -12.25 -3.01 17.85
CA THR A 101 -11.88 -4.27 17.19
C THR A 101 -10.44 -4.66 17.50
N ASP A 102 -10.19 -5.94 17.72
CA ASP A 102 -8.84 -6.48 17.86
C ASP A 102 -8.18 -6.72 16.49
N HIS A 103 -6.91 -7.12 16.51
CA HIS A 103 -6.20 -7.62 15.33
C HIS A 103 -6.90 -8.88 14.81
N GLY A 104 -6.96 -8.99 13.49
CA GLY A 104 -7.46 -10.17 12.80
C GLY A 104 -6.67 -10.43 11.53
N HIS A 105 -7.03 -11.53 10.86
CA HIS A 105 -6.52 -11.85 9.54
C HIS A 105 -7.23 -11.07 8.42
N GLY A 106 -6.54 -10.97 7.29
CA GLY A 106 -7.08 -10.42 6.04
C GLY A 106 -7.17 -8.89 6.04
N ASN A 107 -6.63 -8.27 4.98
CA ASN A 107 -6.74 -6.84 4.73
C ASN A 107 -6.79 -6.57 3.22
N ALA A 108 -6.87 -5.30 2.86
CA ALA A 108 -6.71 -4.87 1.48
C ALA A 108 -5.28 -4.35 1.26
N MET A 109 -4.65 -4.82 0.18
CA MET A 109 -3.45 -4.20 -0.38
C MET A 109 -3.87 -3.27 -1.52
N MET A 110 -3.20 -2.13 -1.65
CA MET A 110 -3.38 -1.22 -2.78
C MET A 110 -2.09 -1.12 -3.57
N VAL A 111 -2.20 -1.14 -4.89
CA VAL A 111 -1.07 -1.03 -5.81
C VAL A 111 -1.38 0.04 -6.85
N MET A 112 -0.42 0.93 -7.11
CA MET A 112 -0.56 2.04 -8.05
C MET A 112 0.76 2.29 -8.80
N GLY A 113 0.68 2.70 -10.06
CA GLY A 113 1.84 2.90 -10.93
C GLY A 113 1.46 2.83 -12.40
N GLY A 114 2.33 3.29 -13.30
CA GLY A 114 2.04 3.36 -14.74
C GLY A 114 1.81 1.99 -15.39
N GLY A 115 2.57 0.97 -14.96
CA GLY A 115 2.40 -0.41 -15.44
C GLY A 115 1.34 -1.23 -14.69
N VAL A 116 0.62 -0.64 -13.73
CA VAL A 116 -0.37 -1.38 -12.93
C VAL A 116 -1.68 -1.43 -13.71
N ALA A 117 -2.28 -2.62 -13.84
CA ALA A 117 -3.61 -2.84 -14.40
C ALA A 117 -4.72 -2.34 -13.43
N GLY A 118 -4.73 -1.02 -13.19
CA GLY A 118 -5.56 -0.34 -12.20
C GLY A 118 -7.04 -0.26 -12.57
N GLY A 119 -7.82 0.45 -11.73
CA GLY A 119 -9.27 0.59 -11.90
C GLY A 119 -10.07 -0.69 -11.57
N ARG A 120 -9.45 -1.62 -10.84
CA ARG A 120 -10.01 -2.94 -10.54
C ARG A 120 -9.85 -3.26 -9.06
N ILE A 121 -10.85 -3.94 -8.50
CA ILE A 121 -10.69 -4.70 -7.27
C ILE A 121 -10.31 -6.11 -7.69
N MET A 122 -9.19 -6.61 -7.17
CA MET A 122 -8.68 -7.96 -7.45
C MET A 122 -8.84 -8.84 -6.23
N GLY A 123 -8.89 -10.16 -6.48
CA GLY A 123 -9.13 -11.17 -5.45
C GLY A 123 -10.61 -11.46 -5.24
N GLU A 124 -10.87 -12.50 -4.46
CA GLU A 124 -12.23 -12.91 -4.10
C GLU A 124 -12.69 -12.18 -2.83
N TRP A 125 -13.95 -11.80 -2.79
CA TRP A 125 -14.61 -11.24 -1.60
C TRP A 125 -15.78 -12.15 -1.19
N PRO A 126 -15.55 -13.10 -0.27
CA PRO A 126 -16.59 -14.03 0.16
C PRO A 126 -17.75 -13.30 0.86
N GLY A 127 -17.49 -12.19 1.55
CA GLY A 127 -18.46 -11.43 2.32
C GLY A 127 -18.16 -11.43 3.82
N LEU A 128 -19.11 -10.94 4.62
CA LEU A 128 -18.99 -10.80 6.07
C LEU A 128 -19.90 -11.75 6.86
N ALA A 129 -20.63 -12.64 6.18
CA ALA A 129 -21.46 -13.61 6.89
C ALA A 129 -20.57 -14.52 7.74
N THR A 130 -21.05 -14.96 8.90
CA THR A 130 -20.21 -15.64 9.90
C THR A 130 -19.55 -16.91 9.35
N GLU A 131 -20.24 -17.62 8.46
CA GLU A 131 -19.77 -18.81 7.76
C GLU A 131 -18.74 -18.54 6.66
N GLN A 132 -18.60 -17.29 6.22
CA GLN A 132 -17.63 -16.83 5.22
C GLN A 132 -16.33 -16.31 5.86
N LEU A 133 -16.33 -16.10 7.19
CA LEU A 133 -15.18 -15.62 7.95
C LEU A 133 -14.21 -16.76 8.26
N ASP A 134 -12.90 -16.45 8.22
CA ASP A 134 -11.86 -17.35 8.72
C ASP A 134 -12.09 -17.59 10.21
N GLN A 135 -12.16 -18.87 10.58
CA GLN A 135 -12.49 -19.32 11.93
C GLN A 135 -13.75 -18.65 12.53
N ARG A 136 -14.69 -18.18 11.67
CA ARG A 136 -15.90 -17.46 12.07
C ARG A 136 -15.66 -16.10 12.78
N ALA A 137 -14.47 -15.51 12.63
CA ALA A 137 -14.07 -14.29 13.32
C ALA A 137 -13.39 -13.25 12.42
N ASP A 138 -12.48 -13.70 11.55
CA ASP A 138 -11.60 -12.84 10.76
C ASP A 138 -11.97 -12.83 9.28
N LEU A 139 -11.47 -11.87 8.52
CA LEU A 139 -11.68 -11.89 7.07
C LEU A 139 -10.95 -13.09 6.46
N ALA A 140 -11.63 -13.80 5.56
CA ALA A 140 -11.00 -14.86 4.78
C ALA A 140 -9.89 -14.29 3.90
N ILE A 141 -8.67 -14.81 4.04
CA ILE A 141 -7.55 -14.47 3.17
C ILE A 141 -7.73 -15.20 1.84
N THR A 142 -8.03 -14.46 0.78
CA THR A 142 -8.22 -15.02 -0.57
C THR A 142 -7.00 -14.85 -1.46
N THR A 143 -6.08 -13.96 -1.08
CA THR A 143 -4.85 -13.67 -1.83
C THR A 143 -3.68 -13.59 -0.87
N ASP A 144 -2.64 -14.37 -1.12
CA ASP A 144 -1.38 -14.28 -0.38
C ASP A 144 -0.61 -13.03 -0.83
N TYR A 145 -0.20 -12.17 0.12
CA TYR A 145 0.53 -10.93 -0.18
C TYR A 145 1.81 -11.18 -1.00
N ARG A 146 2.42 -12.37 -0.85
CA ARG A 146 3.62 -12.75 -1.62
C ARG A 146 3.31 -12.91 -3.10
N ALA A 147 2.07 -13.20 -3.50
CA ALA A 147 1.68 -13.21 -4.91
C ALA A 147 1.78 -11.80 -5.52
N VAL A 148 1.23 -10.80 -4.82
CA VAL A 148 1.31 -9.38 -5.21
C VAL A 148 2.77 -8.93 -5.30
N LEU A 149 3.55 -9.19 -4.25
CA LEU A 149 4.96 -8.78 -4.21
C LEU A 149 5.86 -9.53 -5.18
N SER A 150 5.58 -10.81 -5.46
CA SER A 150 6.31 -11.57 -6.47
C SER A 150 6.09 -11.00 -7.86
N GLU A 151 4.87 -10.56 -8.17
CA GLU A 151 4.57 -9.95 -9.46
C GLU A 151 5.23 -8.58 -9.58
N VAL A 152 5.18 -7.74 -8.54
CA VAL A 152 5.94 -6.47 -8.50
C VAL A 152 7.44 -6.72 -8.65
N ALA A 153 8.00 -7.69 -7.92
CA ALA A 153 9.42 -8.00 -8.02
C ALA A 153 9.81 -8.47 -9.43
N SER A 154 9.02 -9.34 -10.04
CA SER A 154 9.30 -9.88 -11.37
C SER A 154 9.09 -8.83 -12.47
N ALA A 155 7.89 -8.26 -12.55
CA ALA A 155 7.46 -7.42 -13.67
C ALA A 155 7.99 -5.98 -13.56
N HIS A 156 8.08 -5.41 -12.35
CA HIS A 156 8.56 -4.04 -12.16
C HIS A 156 10.07 -3.96 -11.86
N LEU A 157 10.57 -4.81 -10.95
CA LEU A 157 11.98 -4.77 -10.54
C LEU A 157 12.90 -5.67 -11.41
N GLY A 158 12.33 -6.48 -12.32
CA GLY A 158 13.09 -7.37 -13.20
C GLY A 158 13.72 -8.58 -12.50
N VAL A 159 13.19 -8.99 -11.33
CA VAL A 159 13.67 -10.16 -10.59
C VAL A 159 13.27 -11.43 -11.33
N ARG A 160 14.26 -12.09 -11.96
CA ARG A 160 14.05 -13.30 -12.76
C ARG A 160 13.71 -14.55 -11.95
N ASP A 161 14.13 -14.58 -10.69
CA ASP A 161 13.94 -15.73 -9.79
C ASP A 161 13.35 -15.24 -8.47
N VAL A 162 12.02 -15.17 -8.41
CA VAL A 162 11.27 -14.72 -7.24
C VAL A 162 11.45 -15.63 -6.03
N SER A 163 11.91 -16.88 -6.22
CA SER A 163 12.17 -17.80 -5.10
C SER A 163 13.32 -17.34 -4.21
N LYS A 164 14.22 -16.49 -4.72
CA LYS A 164 15.27 -15.85 -3.92
C LYS A 164 14.74 -14.76 -2.99
N VAL A 165 13.58 -14.19 -3.31
CA VAL A 165 12.89 -13.18 -2.48
C VAL A 165 11.90 -13.87 -1.54
N PHE A 166 11.17 -14.86 -2.04
CA PHE A 166 10.19 -15.65 -1.28
C PHE A 166 10.52 -17.14 -1.34
N PRO A 167 11.48 -17.63 -0.51
CA PRO A 167 11.85 -19.04 -0.49
C PRO A 167 10.66 -19.96 -0.25
N GLY A 168 10.54 -21.01 -1.07
CA GLY A 168 9.47 -22.00 -0.97
C GLY A 168 8.08 -21.53 -1.47
N PHE A 169 7.93 -20.27 -1.88
CA PHE A 169 6.68 -19.77 -2.44
C PHE A 169 6.63 -19.99 -3.95
N LYS A 170 5.53 -20.56 -4.45
CA LYS A 170 5.27 -20.72 -5.88
C LYS A 170 4.29 -19.63 -6.33
N ALA A 171 4.83 -18.55 -6.88
CA ALA A 171 4.03 -17.45 -7.38
C ALA A 171 3.10 -17.88 -8.51
N LYS A 172 1.85 -17.42 -8.47
CA LYS A 172 0.92 -17.42 -9.60
C LYS A 172 0.68 -15.98 -10.00
N PRO A 173 0.86 -15.60 -11.28
CA PRO A 173 0.55 -14.26 -11.74
C PRO A 173 -0.92 -13.92 -11.47
N LEU A 174 -1.15 -12.73 -10.93
CA LEU A 174 -2.46 -12.13 -10.69
C LEU A 174 -2.90 -11.28 -11.89
N GLY A 175 -1.97 -10.84 -12.75
CA GLY A 175 -2.25 -9.89 -13.82
C GLY A 175 -2.43 -8.46 -13.29
N LEU A 176 -1.64 -8.15 -12.26
CA LEU A 176 -1.53 -6.86 -11.58
C LEU A 176 -0.69 -5.88 -12.39
N ILE A 177 0.37 -6.35 -13.06
CA ILE A 177 1.28 -5.52 -13.85
C ILE A 177 1.31 -6.05 -15.29
N GLY A 178 1.15 -5.15 -16.27
CA GLY A 178 1.06 -5.47 -17.70
C GLY A 178 1.84 -4.52 -18.58
#